data_AF-A0ABC9Z297-F1
#
_entry.id   AF-A0ABC9Z297-F1
#
_cell.length_a   1.000
_cell.length_b   1.000
_cell.length_c   1.000
_cell.angle_alpha   90.00
_cell.angle_beta   90.00
_cell.angle_gamma   90.00
#
_symmetry.space_group_name_H-M   'P 1'
#
loop_
_entity.id
_entity.type
_entity.pdbx_description
1 polymer ?
#
loop_
_entity_poly.entity_id
_entity_poly.type
_entity_poly.pdbx_seq_one_letter_code
_entity_poly.pdbx_strand_id
1 'polypeptide(L)'
;MIEDLGSALALRPRARFSRGAVLIVDGTLVPTRDHKVAEQGKNYRYSTNHQVVIEADTELVVALGKPLPGNRNDCGAWTESGAAHGCRNAVVIADGGYQGTGLIIPHRRSPGVELPEWKRAHLQRNEIQLSR
;
A
#
# COMPACT_ATOMS: atom_id res chain seq x y z
N MET A 1 -20.06 7.79 24.98
CA MET A 1 -18.78 8.47 24.69
C MET A 1 -17.71 7.40 24.58
N ILE A 2 -17.35 7.02 23.35
CA ILE A 2 -16.16 6.22 23.05
C ILE A 2 -15.36 7.12 22.10
N GLU A 3 -14.68 8.11 22.66
CA GLU A 3 -13.90 9.08 21.87
C GLU A 3 -12.40 8.76 21.89
N ASP A 4 -11.98 7.76 22.66
CA ASP A 4 -10.56 7.53 22.95
C ASP A 4 -9.99 6.21 22.40
N LEU A 5 -10.80 5.41 21.69
CA LEU A 5 -10.26 4.21 21.01
C LEU A 5 -9.39 4.56 19.79
N GLY A 6 -9.53 5.76 19.22
CA GLY A 6 -8.78 6.16 18.02
C GLY A 6 -7.27 6.21 18.24
N SER A 7 -6.83 6.70 19.40
CA SER A 7 -5.41 6.74 19.79
C SER A 7 -4.91 5.43 20.41
N ALA A 8 -5.80 4.64 21.02
CA ALA A 8 -5.46 3.34 21.60
C ALA A 8 -5.34 2.22 20.54
N LEU A 9 -6.10 2.30 19.45
CA LEU A 9 -6.00 1.42 18.27
C LEU A 9 -5.07 1.95 17.19
N ALA A 10 -4.56 3.18 17.33
CA ALA A 10 -3.51 3.66 16.45
C ALA A 10 -2.30 2.75 16.62
N LEU A 11 -1.96 2.01 15.57
CA LEU A 11 -0.70 1.28 15.47
C LEU A 11 0.41 2.25 15.86
N ARG A 12 1.01 2.04 17.05
CA ARG A 12 2.16 2.83 17.47
C ARG A 12 3.26 2.55 16.45
N PRO A 13 3.72 3.53 15.66
CA PRO A 13 4.77 3.28 14.69
C PRO A 13 6.01 2.82 15.45
N ARG A 14 6.39 1.56 15.30
CA ARG A 14 7.62 1.06 15.92
C ARG A 14 8.77 1.54 15.06
N ALA A 15 9.44 2.60 15.51
CA ALA A 15 10.41 3.34 14.72
C ALA A 15 11.73 2.61 14.37
N ARG A 16 11.84 1.29 14.61
CA ARG A 16 13.06 0.54 14.26
C ARG A 16 12.72 -0.88 13.80
N PHE A 17 12.89 -1.10 12.50
CA PHE A 17 13.22 -2.38 11.91
C PHE A 17 14.73 -2.65 12.04
N SER A 18 15.13 -3.91 11.96
CA SER A 18 16.53 -4.30 12.10
C SER A 18 17.39 -3.80 10.93
N ARG A 19 18.71 -3.62 11.14
CA ARG A 19 19.61 -3.32 10.02
C ARG A 19 19.63 -4.52 9.08
N GLY A 20 19.35 -4.28 7.80
CA GLY A 20 19.24 -5.35 6.80
C GLY A 20 17.85 -5.97 6.70
N ALA A 21 16.85 -5.43 7.43
CA ALA A 21 15.46 -5.85 7.28
C ALA A 21 14.99 -5.67 5.84
N VAL A 22 14.21 -6.65 5.38
CA VAL A 22 13.40 -6.54 4.16
C VAL A 22 12.03 -6.02 4.56
N LEU A 23 11.60 -4.95 3.91
CA LEU A 23 10.31 -4.34 4.12
C LEU A 23 9.39 -4.66 2.94
N ILE A 24 8.09 -4.74 3.20
CA ILE A 24 7.06 -4.86 2.17
C ILE A 24 6.15 -3.64 2.32
N VAL A 25 5.88 -2.95 1.22
CA VAL A 25 4.91 -1.85 1.18
C VAL A 25 3.71 -2.23 0.32
N ASP A 26 2.53 -1.86 0.81
CA ASP A 26 1.29 -1.91 0.04
C ASP A 26 0.40 -0.68 0.28
N GLY A 27 -0.43 -0.38 -0.72
CA GLY A 27 -1.36 0.74 -0.73
C GLY A 27 -2.77 0.23 -0.47
N THR A 28 -3.43 0.73 0.56
CA THR A 28 -4.80 0.33 0.89
C THR A 28 -5.76 1.50 0.90
N LEU A 29 -6.90 1.34 0.24
CA LEU A 29 -7.97 2.35 0.21
C LEU A 29 -8.87 2.16 1.43
N VAL A 30 -8.88 3.14 2.32
CA VAL A 30 -9.74 3.17 3.49
C VAL A 30 -10.90 4.12 3.23
N PRO A 31 -12.15 3.63 3.13
CA PRO A 31 -13.32 4.50 2.99
C PRO A 31 -13.45 5.43 4.19
N THR A 32 -13.68 6.72 3.95
CA THR A 32 -13.93 7.70 4.99
C THR A 32 -15.00 8.68 4.54
N ARG A 33 -15.74 9.26 5.51
CA ARG A 33 -16.75 10.30 5.28
C ARG A 33 -16.16 11.71 5.22
N ASP A 34 -14.86 11.86 5.50
CA ASP A 34 -14.20 13.16 5.40
C ASP A 34 -13.84 13.49 3.95
N HIS A 35 -14.76 14.19 3.28
CA HIS A 35 -14.61 14.64 1.90
C HIS A 35 -13.61 15.80 1.72
N LYS A 36 -12.97 16.30 2.78
CA LYS A 36 -11.87 17.27 2.64
C LYS A 36 -10.57 16.62 2.17
N VAL A 37 -10.42 15.31 2.41
CA VAL A 37 -9.21 14.55 2.09
C VAL A 37 -9.52 13.35 1.20
N ALA A 38 -10.69 12.72 1.37
CA ALA A 38 -11.06 11.58 0.54
C ALA A 38 -11.42 11.98 -0.89
N GLU A 39 -11.02 11.13 -1.83
CA GLU A 39 -11.38 11.23 -3.24
C GLU A 39 -11.85 9.88 -3.76
N GLN A 40 -12.59 9.90 -4.87
CA GLN A 40 -13.02 8.66 -5.53
C GLN A 40 -11.82 7.96 -6.18
N GLY A 41 -11.49 6.77 -5.67
CA GLY A 41 -10.43 5.93 -6.21
C GLY A 41 -10.92 4.92 -7.25
N LYS A 42 -10.10 3.90 -7.52
CA LYS A 42 -10.34 2.84 -8.50
C LYS A 42 -11.66 2.06 -8.31
N ASN A 43 -12.25 2.14 -7.12
CA ASN A 43 -13.50 1.46 -6.77
C ASN A 43 -14.73 2.41 -6.76
N TYR A 44 -14.62 3.63 -7.32
CA TYR A 44 -15.66 4.67 -7.31
C TYR A 44 -16.20 5.05 -5.93
N ARG A 45 -15.47 4.71 -4.86
CA ARG A 45 -15.79 5.06 -3.47
C ARG A 45 -14.83 6.12 -2.97
N TYR A 46 -15.38 7.09 -2.22
CA TYR A 46 -14.58 8.08 -1.49
C TYR A 46 -13.73 7.38 -0.43
N SER A 47 -12.42 7.52 -0.56
CA SER A 47 -11.44 6.87 0.31
C SER A 47 -10.17 7.69 0.41
N THR A 48 -9.35 7.34 1.39
CA THR A 48 -7.95 7.74 1.47
C THR A 48 -7.05 6.56 1.13
N ASN A 49 -5.98 6.80 0.38
CA ASN A 49 -4.92 5.83 0.14
C ASN A 49 -3.91 5.90 1.31
N HIS A 50 -3.75 4.79 2.01
CA HIS A 50 -2.77 4.62 3.09
C HIS A 50 -1.65 3.69 2.62
N GLN A 51 -0.42 4.17 2.77
CA GLN A 51 0.78 3.40 2.49
C GLN A 51 1.21 2.70 3.78
N VAL A 52 1.13 1.38 3.80
CA VAL A 52 1.47 0.57 4.98
C VAL A 52 2.75 -0.20 4.69
N VAL A 53 3.71 -0.12 5.60
CA VAL A 53 4.99 -0.82 5.48
C VAL A 53 5.15 -1.79 6.64
N ILE A 54 5.43 -3.04 6.30
CA ILE A 54 5.71 -4.12 7.25
C ILE A 54 7.16 -4.61 7.13
N GLU A 55 7.73 -5.11 8.22
CA GLU A 55 8.96 -5.93 8.18
C GLU A 55 8.58 -7.36 7.79
N ALA A 56 9.21 -7.92 6.75
CA ALA A 56 8.78 -9.16 6.12
C ALA A 56 8.85 -10.39 7.05
N ASP A 57 9.82 -10.43 7.96
CA ASP A 57 10.02 -11.58 8.86
C ASP A 57 9.09 -11.56 10.08
N THR A 58 8.73 -10.37 10.55
CA THR A 58 7.93 -10.19 11.78
C THR A 58 6.47 -9.84 11.49
N GLU A 59 6.17 -9.47 10.25
CA GLU A 59 4.88 -8.95 9.78
C GLU A 59 4.40 -7.71 10.56
N LEU A 60 5.28 -7.08 11.35
CA LEU A 60 4.95 -5.90 12.13
C LEU A 60 4.94 -4.67 11.24
N VAL A 61 3.96 -3.79 11.46
CA VAL A 61 3.92 -2.47 10.83
C VAL A 61 5.04 -1.60 11.40
N VAL A 62 5.93 -1.14 10.53
CA VAL A 62 7.10 -0.33 10.88
C VAL A 62 7.03 1.10 10.37
N ALA A 63 6.20 1.37 9.36
CA ALA A 63 5.88 2.71 8.93
C ALA A 63 4.45 2.79 8.38
N LEU A 64 3.84 3.96 8.59
CA LEU A 64 2.57 4.35 7.99
C LEU A 64 2.78 5.70 7.32
N GLY A 65 2.46 5.78 6.04
CA GLY A 65 2.42 7.04 5.31
C GLY A 65 1.24 7.91 5.76
N LYS A 66 1.36 9.22 5.57
CA LYS A 66 0.21 10.13 5.70
C LYS A 66 -0.90 9.69 4.74
N PRO A 67 -2.18 9.72 5.17
CA PRO A 67 -3.29 9.43 4.28
C PRO A 67 -3.30 10.42 3.12
N LEU A 68 -3.44 9.91 1.91
CA LEU A 68 -3.58 10.72 0.70
C LEU A 68 -4.97 10.50 0.08
N PRO A 69 -5.42 11.36 -0.84
CA PRO A 69 -6.67 11.13 -1.55
C PRO A 69 -6.69 9.77 -2.28
N GLY A 70 -7.83 9.09 -2.29
CA GLY A 70 -7.97 7.72 -2.83
C GLY A 70 -7.72 7.55 -4.33
N ASN A 71 -7.64 8.65 -5.08
CA ASN A 71 -7.27 8.66 -6.50
C ASN A 71 -5.75 8.71 -6.74
N ARG A 72 -4.93 8.81 -5.69
CA ARG A 72 -3.48 8.80 -5.82
C ARG A 72 -2.98 7.40 -6.13
N ASN A 73 -2.19 7.29 -7.20
CA ASN A 73 -1.53 6.05 -7.58
C ASN A 73 -0.42 5.71 -6.58
N ASP A 74 -0.06 4.43 -6.49
CA ASP A 74 0.82 3.93 -5.44
C ASP A 74 2.26 4.46 -5.58
N CYS A 75 2.74 4.66 -6.81
CA CYS A 75 4.03 5.31 -7.07
C CYS A 75 4.12 6.74 -6.50
N GLY A 76 3.12 7.57 -6.75
CA GLY A 76 3.05 8.93 -6.19
C GLY A 76 2.83 8.90 -4.68
N ALA A 77 1.91 8.04 -4.23
CA ALA A 77 1.58 7.91 -2.82
C ALA A 77 2.78 7.47 -1.95
N TRP A 78 3.63 6.60 -2.47
CA TRP A 78 4.88 6.18 -1.81
C TRP A 78 5.75 7.37 -1.40
N THR A 79 5.89 8.35 -2.29
CA THR A 79 6.73 9.53 -2.07
C THR A 79 6.00 10.58 -1.25
N GLU A 80 4.78 10.95 -1.67
CA GLU A 80 4.00 12.06 -1.09
C GLU A 80 3.56 11.78 0.36
N SER A 81 3.31 10.51 0.70
CA SER A 81 2.88 10.12 2.05
C SER A 81 4.01 10.19 3.09
N GLY A 82 5.27 10.29 2.65
CA GLY A 82 6.45 10.22 3.51
C GLY A 82 6.88 8.80 3.90
N ALA A 83 6.17 7.76 3.44
CA ALA A 83 6.53 6.36 3.70
C ALA A 83 7.95 6.03 3.19
N ALA A 84 8.32 6.55 2.02
CA ALA A 84 9.68 6.41 1.46
C ALA A 84 10.78 6.90 2.40
N HIS A 85 10.56 8.03 3.08
CA HIS A 85 11.53 8.60 4.01
C HIS A 85 11.72 7.74 5.27
N GLY A 86 10.63 7.13 5.75
CA GLY A 86 10.64 6.19 6.88
C GLY A 86 11.41 4.91 6.60
N CYS A 87 11.50 4.51 5.32
CA CYS A 87 12.11 3.26 4.89
C CYS A 87 13.53 3.42 4.31
N ARG A 88 14.12 4.62 4.41
CA ARG A 88 15.46 4.89 3.88
C ARG A 88 16.48 3.87 4.40
N ASN A 89 17.35 3.40 3.52
CA ASN A 89 18.40 2.40 3.80
C ASN A 89 17.90 0.97 4.07
N ALA A 90 16.62 0.67 3.83
CA ALA A 90 16.10 -0.69 3.82
C ALA A 90 15.91 -1.21 2.40
N VAL A 91 15.92 -2.54 2.25
CA VAL A 91 15.39 -3.18 1.03
C VAL A 91 13.88 -3.17 1.14
N VAL A 92 13.20 -2.63 0.12
CA VAL A 92 11.73 -2.55 0.11
C VAL A 92 11.20 -3.28 -1.12
N ILE A 93 10.25 -4.18 -0.89
CA ILE A 93 9.51 -4.94 -1.88
C ILE A 93 8.13 -4.34 -2.04
N ALA A 94 7.66 -4.24 -3.27
CA ALA A 94 6.34 -3.70 -3.58
C ALA A 94 5.71 -4.42 -4.78
N ASP A 95 4.41 -4.18 -4.97
CA ASP A 95 3.67 -4.71 -6.11
C ASP A 95 3.91 -3.89 -7.40
N GLY A 96 3.15 -4.21 -8.46
CA GLY A 96 3.27 -3.54 -9.75
C GLY A 96 2.82 -2.07 -9.76
N GLY A 97 2.06 -1.60 -8.76
CA GLY A 97 1.59 -0.22 -8.65
C GLY A 97 2.71 0.79 -8.35
N TYR A 98 3.86 0.31 -7.87
CA TYR A 98 5.01 1.11 -7.45
C TYR A 98 6.07 1.27 -8.55
N GLN A 99 5.72 1.09 -9.82
CA GLN A 99 6.67 1.26 -10.91
C GLN A 99 7.32 2.65 -10.93
N GLY A 100 8.63 2.70 -11.17
CA GLY A 100 9.40 3.96 -11.23
C GLY A 100 9.91 4.46 -9.88
N THR A 101 9.63 3.77 -8.76
CA THR A 101 10.06 4.17 -7.41
C THR A 101 11.43 3.62 -6.98
N GLY A 102 12.03 2.72 -7.76
CA GLY A 102 13.28 2.04 -7.42
C GLY A 102 13.14 0.87 -6.43
N LEU A 103 11.92 0.52 -6.01
CA LEU A 103 11.65 -0.63 -5.13
C LEU A 103 11.81 -1.95 -5.90
N ILE A 104 12.02 -3.05 -5.16
CA ILE A 104 12.04 -4.40 -5.74
C ILE A 104 10.61 -4.81 -6.07
N ILE A 105 10.36 -5.13 -7.35
CA ILE A 105 9.06 -5.61 -7.84
C ILE A 105 9.27 -7.03 -8.40
N PRO A 106 9.04 -8.10 -7.61
CA PRO A 106 9.43 -9.47 -7.97
C PRO A 106 8.69 -10.02 -9.19
N HIS A 107 7.46 -9.57 -9.42
CA HIS A 107 6.55 -10.16 -10.39
C HIS A 107 6.12 -9.17 -11.47
N ARG A 108 7.09 -8.59 -12.18
CA ARG A 108 6.83 -7.73 -13.34
C ARG A 108 6.19 -8.53 -14.48
N ARG A 109 5.12 -8.00 -15.06
CA ARG A 109 4.57 -8.50 -16.33
C ARG A 109 5.51 -8.02 -17.45
N SER A 110 6.08 -8.95 -18.21
CA SER A 110 6.79 -8.62 -19.45
C SER A 110 5.84 -8.79 -20.63
N PRO A 111 5.74 -7.82 -21.55
CA PRO A 111 4.96 -7.97 -22.78
C PRO A 111 5.41 -9.24 -23.53
N GLY A 112 4.47 -10.11 -23.89
CA GLY A 112 4.75 -11.36 -24.62
C GLY A 112 5.08 -12.59 -23.75
N VAL A 113 5.14 -12.46 -22.42
CA VAL A 113 5.31 -13.62 -21.53
C VAL A 113 3.95 -14.15 -21.11
N GLU A 114 3.66 -15.40 -21.46
CA GLU A 114 2.45 -16.08 -21.07
C GLU A 114 2.37 -16.19 -19.54
N LEU A 115 1.23 -15.84 -18.96
CA LEU A 115 1.08 -15.82 -17.52
C LEU A 115 1.01 -17.26 -16.98
N PRO A 116 1.72 -17.57 -15.89
CA PRO A 116 1.48 -18.80 -15.15
C PRO A 116 0.00 -18.94 -14.78
N GLU A 117 -0.49 -20.18 -14.76
CA GLU A 117 -1.91 -20.49 -14.58
C GLU A 117 -2.51 -19.86 -13.31
N TRP A 118 -1.77 -19.91 -12.19
CA TRP A 118 -2.17 -19.29 -10.92
C TRP A 118 -2.36 -17.76 -11.02
N LYS A 119 -1.63 -17.09 -11.92
CA LYS A 119 -1.71 -15.65 -12.15
C LYS A 119 -2.88 -15.28 -13.07
N ARG A 120 -3.31 -16.19 -13.97
CA ARG A 120 -4.55 -16.04 -14.76
C ARG A 120 -5.79 -16.14 -13.86
N ALA A 121 -5.79 -17.10 -12.94
CA ALA A 121 -6.88 -17.30 -11.98
C ALA A 121 -7.09 -16.08 -11.05
N HIS A 122 -6.00 -15.45 -10.60
CA HIS A 122 -6.07 -14.24 -9.78
C HIS A 122 -6.70 -13.05 -10.54
N LEU A 123 -6.39 -12.88 -11.83
CA LEU A 123 -6.89 -11.78 -12.65
C LEU A 123 -8.38 -11.95 -13.01
N GLN A 124 -8.82 -13.16 -13.36
CA GLN A 124 -10.24 -13.45 -13.57
C GLN A 124 -11.10 -13.15 -12.33
N ARG A 125 -10.55 -13.38 -11.13
CA ARG A 125 -11.22 -13.06 -9.87
C ARG A 125 -11.44 -11.55 -9.67
N ASN A 126 -10.52 -10.72 -10.16
CA ASN A 126 -10.61 -9.26 -10.10
C ASN A 126 -11.59 -8.68 -11.15
N GLU A 127 -11.71 -9.31 -12.33
CA GLU A 127 -12.69 -8.90 -13.35
C GLU A 127 -14.15 -9.21 -12.94
N ILE A 128 -14.38 -10.30 -12.22
CA ILE A 128 -15.71 -10.67 -11.72
C ILE A 128 -16.22 -9.70 -10.64
N GLN A 129 -15.33 -8.96 -9.95
CA GLN A 129 -15.72 -7.95 -8.96
C GLN A 129 -16.06 -6.57 -9.55
N LEU A 130 -15.76 -6.31 -10.83
CA LEU A 130 -16.04 -5.04 -11.52
C LEU A 130 -17.36 -5.07 -12.32
N SER A 131 -18.08 -6.20 -12.32
CA SER A 131 -19.35 -6.40 -13.05
C SER A 131 -20.59 -6.54 -12.14
N ARG A 132 -20.54 -6.01 -10.92
CA ARG A 132 -21.69 -5.94 -10.01
C ARG A 132 -21.86 -4.55 -9.39
#